data_AF-A0A9E5NDP0-F1
#
_entry.id   AF-A0A9E5NDP0-F1
#
_cell.length_a   1.000
_cell.length_b   1.000
_cell.length_c   1.000
_cell.angle_alpha   90.00
_cell.angle_beta   90.00
_cell.angle_gamma   90.00
#
_symmetry.space_group_name_H-M   'P 1'
#
loop_
_entity.id
_entity.type
_entity.pdbx_description
1 polymer ?
#
loop_
_entity_poly.entity_id
_entity_poly.type
_entity_poly.pdbx_seq_one_letter_code
_entity_poly.pdbx_strand_id
1 'polypeptide(L)'
;RLPTLEVKKLLDPTGDPGLFDLLIDGVVRKADATHNGTTSARIVDPGMRTVSEEGGTGTDLDDYDTSYECTIDGAVGPSGSGTSVDISLTYGDNAVCSFTNSNIPSSIHVTKTAYPTSVSVLGETVTFTVQVENTSEVDLVTIDTLADTIYGDITIVHGDVLTTTCALTTPLVLDVGDPAYECTFSAIVSGKPGDIITNTVRASGYDDDWQEVLDEDEATVEVYGALIYLPLVAKDW
;
A
#
# COMPACT_ATOMS: atom_id res chain seq x y z
N ARG A 1 28.87 -41.15 -4.08
CA ARG A 1 29.18 -39.73 -3.83
C ARG A 1 28.09 -39.20 -2.91
N LEU A 2 28.39 -38.35 -1.94
CA LEU A 2 27.35 -37.71 -1.13
C LEU A 2 26.48 -36.78 -2.00
N PRO A 3 25.17 -36.65 -1.72
CA PRO A 3 24.32 -35.72 -2.45
C PRO A 3 24.70 -34.26 -2.23
N THR A 4 24.20 -33.40 -3.13
CA THR A 4 24.24 -31.94 -2.98
C THR A 4 22.84 -31.36 -2.87
N LEU A 5 22.70 -30.32 -2.05
CA LEU A 5 21.47 -29.59 -1.82
C LEU A 5 21.74 -28.08 -1.88
N GLU A 6 20.99 -27.38 -2.72
CA GLU A 6 21.01 -25.92 -2.86
C GLU A 6 19.63 -25.36 -2.53
N VAL A 7 19.58 -24.28 -1.74
CA VAL A 7 18.37 -23.49 -1.52
C VAL A 7 18.55 -22.14 -2.19
N LYS A 8 17.57 -21.73 -2.98
CA LYS A 8 17.57 -20.49 -3.75
C LYS A 8 16.37 -19.62 -3.37
N LYS A 9 16.56 -18.30 -3.33
CA LYS A 9 15.50 -17.31 -3.17
C LYS A 9 15.04 -16.77 -4.52
N LEU A 10 13.73 -16.65 -4.67
CA LEU A 10 13.06 -15.91 -5.72
C LEU A 10 12.08 -14.94 -5.06
N LEU A 11 11.92 -13.78 -5.69
CA LEU A 11 11.03 -12.70 -5.26
C LEU A 11 10.18 -12.30 -6.44
N ASP A 12 8.92 -11.98 -6.17
CA ASP A 12 7.99 -11.40 -7.12
C ASP A 12 7.29 -10.18 -6.47
N PRO A 13 7.59 -8.95 -6.89
CA PRO A 13 8.48 -8.59 -8.00
C PRO A 13 9.97 -8.88 -7.71
N THR A 14 10.77 -9.07 -8.75
CA THR A 14 12.21 -9.40 -8.59
C THR A 14 13.06 -8.31 -7.91
N GLY A 15 12.52 -7.08 -7.82
CA GLY A 15 13.16 -5.93 -7.19
C GLY A 15 12.62 -5.61 -5.79
N ASP A 16 11.78 -6.48 -5.26
CA ASP A 16 11.27 -6.41 -3.90
C ASP A 16 12.41 -6.30 -2.85
N PRO A 17 12.27 -5.46 -1.81
CA PRO A 17 13.32 -5.21 -0.83
C PRO A 17 13.46 -6.30 0.24
N GLY A 18 12.51 -7.23 0.33
CA GLY A 18 12.48 -8.30 1.33
C GLY A 18 13.75 -9.14 1.38
N LEU A 19 14.16 -9.48 2.60
CA LEU A 19 15.36 -10.24 2.91
C LEU A 19 14.96 -11.55 3.56
N PHE A 20 15.60 -12.65 3.15
CA PHE A 20 15.21 -13.99 3.60
C PHE A 20 16.41 -14.85 4.00
N ASP A 21 16.34 -15.43 5.18
CA ASP A 21 17.35 -16.37 5.65
C ASP A 21 17.05 -17.76 5.07
N LEU A 22 18.00 -18.35 4.34
CA LEU A 22 17.86 -19.67 3.73
C LEU A 22 18.55 -20.73 4.59
N LEU A 23 17.81 -21.75 4.99
CA LEU A 23 18.25 -22.77 5.94
C LEU A 23 18.31 -24.16 5.30
N ILE A 24 19.27 -24.96 5.79
CA ILE A 24 19.34 -26.41 5.55
C ILE A 24 19.48 -27.09 6.91
N ASP A 25 18.54 -27.97 7.23
CA ASP A 25 18.35 -28.63 8.53
C ASP A 25 18.33 -27.64 9.70
N GLY A 26 17.57 -26.55 9.57
CA GLY A 26 17.45 -25.51 10.60
C GLY A 26 18.73 -24.69 10.83
N VAL A 27 19.74 -24.83 9.97
CA VAL A 27 20.96 -24.00 10.02
C VAL A 27 20.91 -22.99 8.89
N VAL A 28 20.96 -21.69 9.22
CA VAL A 28 21.10 -20.61 8.24
C VAL A 28 22.39 -20.81 7.44
N ARG A 29 22.25 -20.99 6.13
CA ARG A 29 23.36 -21.17 5.18
C ARG A 29 23.59 -19.94 4.31
N LYS A 30 22.59 -19.08 4.20
CA LYS A 30 22.65 -17.78 3.55
C LYS A 30 21.70 -16.85 4.29
N ALA A 31 22.25 -15.89 5.03
CA ALA A 31 21.44 -14.84 5.65
C ALA A 31 21.11 -13.74 4.63
N ASP A 32 19.99 -13.05 4.84
CA ASP A 32 19.50 -11.91 4.07
C ASP A 32 19.67 -12.14 2.55
N ALA A 33 19.07 -13.22 2.04
CA ALA A 33 19.00 -13.47 0.62
C ALA A 33 18.00 -12.54 -0.05
N THR A 34 18.46 -11.80 -1.06
CA THR A 34 17.60 -11.09 -2.02
C THR A 34 17.20 -12.03 -3.17
N HIS A 35 16.50 -11.52 -4.17
CA HIS A 35 16.21 -12.23 -5.41
C HIS A 35 17.46 -12.91 -6.02
N ASN A 36 17.35 -14.19 -6.39
CA ASN A 36 18.43 -15.07 -6.85
C ASN A 36 19.54 -15.38 -5.82
N GLY A 37 19.40 -14.96 -4.56
CA GLY A 37 20.27 -15.39 -3.48
C GLY A 37 20.26 -16.91 -3.32
N THR A 38 21.40 -17.50 -2.99
CA THR A 38 21.52 -18.96 -2.89
C THR A 38 22.48 -19.36 -1.79
N THR A 39 22.24 -20.53 -1.19
CA THR A 39 23.20 -21.19 -0.32
C THR A 39 24.42 -21.71 -1.07
N SER A 40 24.37 -21.74 -2.41
CA SER A 40 25.16 -22.61 -3.29
C SER A 40 24.96 -24.10 -2.94
N ALA A 41 25.37 -24.99 -3.84
CA ALA A 41 25.34 -26.43 -3.58
C ALA A 41 26.14 -26.81 -2.32
N ARG A 42 25.47 -27.42 -1.33
CA ARG A 42 26.08 -27.95 -0.10
C ARG A 42 26.09 -29.46 -0.12
N ILE A 43 27.21 -30.05 0.27
CA ILE A 43 27.29 -31.50 0.47
C ILE A 43 26.55 -31.83 1.77
N VAL A 44 25.62 -32.78 1.67
CA VAL A 44 24.75 -33.23 2.77
C VAL A 44 24.79 -34.75 2.89
N ASP A 45 24.36 -35.26 4.05
CA ASP A 45 24.17 -36.70 4.22
C ASP A 45 22.89 -37.15 3.49
N PRO A 46 22.86 -38.38 2.95
CA PRO A 46 21.64 -38.94 2.38
C PRO A 46 20.60 -39.19 3.47
N GLY A 47 19.33 -39.22 3.07
CA GLY A 47 18.17 -39.33 3.94
C GLY A 47 17.24 -38.13 3.80
N MET A 48 16.32 -38.02 4.74
CA MET A 48 15.41 -36.88 4.83
C MET A 48 16.19 -35.64 5.29
N ARG A 49 16.01 -34.55 4.55
CA ARG A 49 16.59 -33.24 4.81
C ARG A 49 15.47 -32.22 4.84
N THR A 50 15.60 -31.20 5.66
CA THR A 50 14.65 -30.09 5.70
C THR A 50 15.32 -28.88 5.08
N VAL A 51 14.64 -28.22 4.15
CA VAL A 51 15.00 -26.88 3.70
C VAL A 51 13.88 -25.93 4.10
N SER A 52 14.26 -24.74 4.52
CA SER A 52 13.31 -23.73 4.94
C SER A 52 13.85 -22.34 4.66
N GLU A 53 12.96 -21.37 4.75
CA GLU A 53 13.29 -19.96 4.83
C GLU A 53 12.66 -19.32 6.06
N GLU A 54 13.27 -18.24 6.53
CA GLU A 54 12.75 -17.37 7.60
C GLU A 54 12.86 -15.91 7.12
N GLY A 55 12.02 -15.03 7.67
CA GLY A 55 12.17 -13.58 7.47
C GLY A 55 13.56 -13.13 7.94
N GLY A 56 14.27 -12.42 7.07
CA GLY A 56 15.57 -11.84 7.36
C GLY A 56 15.43 -10.51 8.10
N THR A 57 16.43 -9.66 7.96
CA THR A 57 16.44 -8.35 8.63
C THR A 57 15.32 -7.45 8.10
N GLY A 58 14.33 -7.16 8.95
CA GLY A 58 13.27 -6.19 8.64
C GLY A 58 12.25 -6.68 7.62
N THR A 59 12.03 -8.00 7.57
CA THR A 59 11.02 -8.62 6.70
C THR A 59 10.05 -9.41 7.57
N ASP A 60 8.78 -9.07 7.50
CA ASP A 60 7.71 -9.95 7.98
C ASP A 60 7.37 -10.96 6.87
N LEU A 61 7.02 -12.18 7.24
CA LEU A 61 6.59 -13.19 6.27
C LEU A 61 5.11 -13.11 5.96
N ASP A 62 4.32 -12.43 6.81
CA ASP A 62 2.89 -12.25 6.61
C ASP A 62 2.59 -11.32 5.42
N ASP A 63 3.56 -10.50 4.97
CA ASP A 63 3.48 -9.61 3.80
C ASP A 63 3.64 -10.37 2.46
N TYR A 64 3.91 -11.67 2.51
CA TYR A 64 4.24 -12.46 1.32
C TYR A 64 3.38 -13.72 1.18
N ASP A 65 2.92 -13.95 -0.04
CA ASP A 65 2.51 -15.27 -0.49
C ASP A 65 3.76 -16.14 -0.71
N THR A 66 3.99 -17.11 0.19
CA THR A 66 5.20 -17.95 0.19
C THR A 66 4.95 -19.30 -0.49
N SER A 67 5.88 -19.70 -1.35
CA SER A 67 5.84 -21.00 -2.03
C SER A 67 7.22 -21.61 -2.23
N TYR A 68 7.26 -22.92 -2.47
CA TYR A 68 8.49 -23.63 -2.77
C TYR A 68 8.35 -24.62 -3.93
N GLU A 69 9.44 -24.79 -4.65
CA GLU A 69 9.61 -25.81 -5.68
C GLU A 69 11.00 -26.43 -5.63
N CYS A 70 11.06 -27.75 -5.51
CA CYS A 70 12.31 -28.50 -5.53
C CYS A 70 12.49 -29.29 -6.83
N THR A 71 13.74 -29.53 -7.18
CA THR A 71 14.15 -30.48 -8.22
C THR A 71 15.18 -31.45 -7.66
N ILE A 72 15.18 -32.69 -8.15
CA ILE A 72 16.19 -33.71 -7.85
C ILE A 72 16.71 -34.25 -9.19
N ASP A 73 17.99 -34.05 -9.45
CA ASP A 73 18.63 -34.41 -10.73
C ASP A 73 17.92 -33.81 -11.96
N GLY A 74 17.34 -32.62 -11.78
CA GLY A 74 16.56 -31.90 -12.80
C GLY A 74 15.14 -32.43 -13.01
N ALA A 75 14.73 -33.50 -12.33
CA ALA A 75 13.33 -33.93 -12.28
C ALA A 75 12.56 -33.12 -11.22
N VAL A 76 11.25 -32.98 -11.43
CA VAL A 76 10.35 -32.31 -10.47
C VAL A 76 10.36 -33.04 -9.13
N GLY A 77 10.63 -32.30 -8.06
CA GLY A 77 10.57 -32.74 -6.67
C GLY A 77 9.33 -32.21 -5.96
N PRO A 78 9.35 -32.17 -4.61
CA PRO A 78 8.27 -31.56 -3.83
C PRO A 78 8.03 -30.09 -4.18
N SER A 79 6.77 -29.67 -4.20
CA SER A 79 6.35 -28.27 -4.32
C SER A 79 5.10 -28.00 -3.47
N GLY A 80 4.85 -26.74 -3.13
CA GLY A 80 3.74 -26.34 -2.27
C GLY A 80 3.82 -24.88 -1.81
N SER A 81 2.95 -24.51 -0.88
CA SER A 81 2.97 -23.22 -0.18
C SER A 81 3.65 -23.34 1.19
N GLY A 82 4.11 -22.21 1.71
CA GLY A 82 4.77 -22.11 3.01
C GLY A 82 6.29 -22.07 2.92
N THR A 83 6.93 -22.03 4.09
CA THR A 83 8.35 -21.68 4.25
C THR A 83 9.24 -22.86 4.60
N SER A 84 8.75 -24.10 4.55
CA SER A 84 9.54 -25.29 4.87
C SER A 84 9.07 -26.52 4.10
N VAL A 85 10.02 -27.34 3.66
CA VAL A 85 9.75 -28.61 2.98
C VAL A 85 10.81 -29.66 3.32
N ASP A 86 10.35 -30.90 3.50
CA ASP A 86 11.22 -32.07 3.62
C ASP A 86 11.49 -32.71 2.25
N ILE A 87 12.75 -33.02 1.99
CA ILE A 87 13.24 -33.67 0.78
C ILE A 87 14.05 -34.92 1.12
N SER A 88 13.77 -36.03 0.43
CA SER A 88 14.50 -37.29 0.61
C SER A 88 15.60 -37.40 -0.45
N LEU A 89 16.85 -37.42 -0.01
CA LEU A 89 18.03 -37.50 -0.88
C LEU A 89 18.73 -38.86 -0.76
N THR A 90 19.22 -39.37 -1.89
CA THR A 90 20.06 -40.57 -1.95
C THR A 90 21.50 -40.23 -2.34
N TYR A 91 22.38 -41.23 -2.36
CA TYR A 91 23.78 -41.01 -2.72
C TYR A 91 23.91 -40.60 -4.19
N GLY A 92 24.32 -39.35 -4.43
CA GLY A 92 24.69 -38.85 -5.75
C GLY A 92 23.73 -37.81 -6.30
N ASP A 93 22.55 -37.68 -5.68
CA ASP A 93 21.52 -36.71 -6.06
C ASP A 93 22.07 -35.28 -6.05
N ASN A 94 21.61 -34.48 -7.00
CA ASN A 94 21.77 -33.04 -7.01
C ASN A 94 20.41 -32.37 -6.90
N ALA A 95 20.11 -31.83 -5.72
CA ALA A 95 18.84 -31.19 -5.44
C ALA A 95 18.96 -29.67 -5.37
N VAL A 96 17.95 -28.97 -5.92
CA VAL A 96 17.79 -27.52 -5.83
C VAL A 96 16.37 -27.22 -5.42
N CYS A 97 16.17 -26.52 -4.32
CA CYS A 97 14.89 -26.01 -3.87
C CYS A 97 14.87 -24.49 -3.97
N SER A 98 13.84 -23.94 -4.61
CA SER A 98 13.62 -22.50 -4.67
C SER A 98 12.43 -22.14 -3.81
N PHE A 99 12.58 -21.11 -2.97
CA PHE A 99 11.49 -20.46 -2.28
C PHE A 99 11.15 -19.15 -2.98
N THR A 100 9.90 -18.97 -3.37
CA THR A 100 9.38 -17.76 -3.99
C THR A 100 8.48 -17.03 -3.00
N ASN A 101 8.81 -15.78 -2.72
CA ASN A 101 7.93 -14.88 -1.98
C ASN A 101 7.38 -13.82 -2.91
N SER A 102 6.06 -13.81 -3.02
CA SER A 102 5.31 -12.86 -3.82
C SER A 102 4.75 -11.80 -2.88
N ASN A 103 5.18 -10.55 -3.06
CA ASN A 103 4.76 -9.45 -2.21
C ASN A 103 3.25 -9.20 -2.36
N ILE A 104 2.54 -9.13 -1.23
CA ILE A 104 1.14 -8.74 -1.19
C ILE A 104 1.12 -7.20 -1.23
N PRO A 105 0.43 -6.57 -2.20
CA PRO A 105 0.49 -5.12 -2.35
C PRO A 105 -0.43 -4.40 -1.37
N SER A 106 0.09 -3.34 -0.78
CA SER A 106 -0.69 -2.39 0.02
C SER A 106 -1.60 -1.50 -0.83
N SER A 107 -2.70 -1.02 -0.25
CA SER A 107 -3.62 -0.09 -0.90
C SER A 107 -4.42 0.76 0.08
N ILE A 108 -4.82 1.95 -0.37
CA ILE A 108 -5.73 2.83 0.37
C ILE A 108 -6.85 3.31 -0.55
N HIS A 109 -7.96 3.73 0.04
CA HIS A 109 -9.04 4.39 -0.69
C HIS A 109 -9.38 5.76 -0.09
N VAL A 110 -9.43 6.79 -0.93
CA VAL A 110 -9.82 8.14 -0.56
C VAL A 110 -11.23 8.42 -1.06
N THR A 111 -12.05 9.07 -0.24
CA THR A 111 -13.32 9.66 -0.66
C THR A 111 -13.36 11.12 -0.26
N LYS A 112 -13.83 11.98 -1.16
CA LYS A 112 -13.97 13.41 -0.96
C LYS A 112 -15.37 13.86 -1.39
N THR A 113 -16.09 14.50 -0.47
CA THR A 113 -17.41 15.07 -0.77
C THR A 113 -17.45 16.55 -0.44
N ALA A 114 -18.31 17.30 -1.14
CA ALA A 114 -18.49 18.74 -0.95
C ALA A 114 -19.92 19.05 -0.52
N TYR A 115 -20.10 19.94 0.45
CA TYR A 115 -21.41 20.49 0.80
C TYR A 115 -21.31 21.99 1.15
N PRO A 116 -22.11 22.86 0.49
CA PRO A 116 -23.01 22.56 -0.64
C PRO A 116 -22.25 22.21 -1.93
N THR A 117 -22.91 21.52 -2.87
CA THR A 117 -22.37 21.21 -4.21
C THR A 117 -22.60 22.32 -5.23
N SER A 118 -23.17 23.45 -4.81
CA SER A 118 -23.27 24.64 -5.62
C SER A 118 -23.20 25.91 -4.77
N VAL A 119 -22.59 26.95 -5.31
CA VAL A 119 -22.37 28.23 -4.62
C VAL A 119 -22.69 29.41 -5.54
N SER A 120 -23.09 30.55 -4.95
CA SER A 120 -23.23 31.77 -5.73
C SER A 120 -21.88 32.28 -6.27
N VAL A 121 -21.89 33.01 -7.38
CA VAL A 121 -20.74 33.78 -7.91
C VAL A 121 -20.09 34.73 -6.91
N LEU A 122 -20.77 35.07 -5.82
CA LEU A 122 -20.21 35.89 -4.73
C LEU A 122 -19.22 35.12 -3.84
N GLY A 123 -19.16 33.80 -4.00
CA GLY A 123 -18.38 32.89 -3.19
C GLY A 123 -19.11 32.52 -1.91
N GLU A 124 -19.10 31.22 -1.58
CA GLU A 124 -19.66 30.70 -0.34
C GLU A 124 -18.67 29.70 0.28
N THR A 125 -18.79 29.51 1.59
CA THR A 125 -18.00 28.49 2.28
C THR A 125 -18.55 27.11 1.93
N VAL A 126 -17.68 26.25 1.41
CA VAL A 126 -17.95 24.83 1.18
C VAL A 126 -17.17 24.04 2.22
N THR A 127 -17.85 23.08 2.85
CA THR A 127 -17.19 22.07 3.68
C THR A 127 -16.92 20.84 2.82
N PHE A 128 -15.66 20.44 2.78
CA PHE A 128 -15.22 19.19 2.19
C PHE A 128 -15.03 18.15 3.29
N THR A 129 -15.63 16.98 3.13
CA THR A 129 -15.38 15.81 3.97
C THR A 129 -14.43 14.88 3.23
N VAL A 130 -13.35 14.47 3.89
CA VAL A 130 -12.34 13.55 3.39
C VAL A 130 -12.36 12.30 4.25
N GLN A 131 -12.42 11.13 3.61
CA GLN A 131 -12.23 9.83 4.23
C GLN A 131 -11.01 9.14 3.61
N VAL A 132 -10.22 8.46 4.44
CA VAL A 132 -9.11 7.60 4.02
C VAL A 132 -9.28 6.24 4.67
N GLU A 133 -9.41 5.20 3.86
CA GLU A 133 -9.55 3.80 4.28
C GLU A 133 -8.28 3.02 3.90
N ASN A 134 -7.76 2.20 4.82
CA ASN A 134 -6.76 1.19 4.46
C ASN A 134 -7.48 0.00 3.84
N THR A 135 -7.22 -0.27 2.56
CA THR A 135 -7.83 -1.37 1.80
C THR A 135 -6.86 -2.51 1.52
N SER A 136 -5.67 -2.49 2.15
CA SER A 136 -4.67 -3.56 2.06
C SER A 136 -5.22 -4.89 2.58
N GLU A 137 -4.70 -6.00 2.06
CA GLU A 137 -5.08 -7.33 2.55
C GLU A 137 -4.40 -7.67 3.87
N VAL A 138 -3.13 -7.26 4.03
CA VAL A 138 -2.29 -7.56 5.19
C VAL A 138 -1.54 -6.34 5.74
N ASP A 139 -1.26 -5.34 4.90
CA ASP A 139 -0.34 -4.26 5.25
C ASP A 139 -0.96 -3.18 6.14
N LEU A 140 -0.17 -2.74 7.13
CA LEU A 140 -0.44 -1.54 7.90
C LEU A 140 0.06 -0.32 7.14
N VAL A 141 -0.75 0.73 7.03
CA VAL A 141 -0.36 1.95 6.29
C VAL A 141 -0.20 3.15 7.21
N THR A 142 0.83 3.95 6.94
CA THR A 142 1.08 5.23 7.57
C THR A 142 0.84 6.36 6.57
N ILE A 143 -0.14 7.22 6.83
CA ILE A 143 -0.46 8.38 5.98
C ILE A 143 0.33 9.61 6.42
N ASP A 144 1.15 10.13 5.51
CA ASP A 144 2.07 11.25 5.74
C ASP A 144 1.56 12.58 5.20
N THR A 145 0.76 12.56 4.12
CA THR A 145 0.25 13.78 3.51
C THR A 145 -1.22 13.70 3.14
N LEU A 146 -1.90 14.83 3.32
CA LEU A 146 -3.20 15.13 2.73
C LEU A 146 -3.05 16.43 1.94
N ALA A 147 -2.89 16.30 0.64
CA ALA A 147 -2.69 17.41 -0.27
C ALA A 147 -3.91 17.61 -1.16
N ASP A 148 -4.20 18.86 -1.50
CA ASP A 148 -5.33 19.23 -2.34
C ASP A 148 -4.87 20.08 -3.53
N THR A 149 -5.43 19.83 -4.71
CA THR A 149 -4.99 20.47 -5.97
C THR A 149 -5.23 21.98 -6.03
N ILE A 150 -6.20 22.49 -5.29
CA ILE A 150 -6.52 23.92 -5.20
C ILE A 150 -5.95 24.51 -3.92
N TYR A 151 -6.12 23.80 -2.82
CA TYR A 151 -5.91 24.35 -1.48
C TYR A 151 -4.57 23.95 -0.84
N GLY A 152 -3.75 23.10 -1.47
CA GLY A 152 -2.46 22.70 -0.91
C GLY A 152 -2.60 21.77 0.30
N ASP A 153 -1.83 22.03 1.36
CA ASP A 153 -1.82 21.18 2.57
C ASP A 153 -3.08 21.41 3.42
N ILE A 154 -4.05 20.49 3.36
CA ILE A 154 -5.33 20.63 4.06
C ILE A 154 -5.25 20.30 5.55
N THR A 155 -4.08 19.94 6.08
CA THR A 155 -3.87 19.69 7.52
C THR A 155 -3.66 20.98 8.32
N ILE A 156 -3.48 22.11 7.63
CA ILE A 156 -3.26 23.42 8.24
C ILE A 156 -4.18 24.49 7.64
N VAL A 157 -4.57 25.45 8.47
CA VAL A 157 -5.32 26.63 8.02
C VAL A 157 -4.35 27.57 7.29
N HIS A 158 -4.55 27.73 5.98
CA HIS A 158 -3.76 28.62 5.13
C HIS A 158 -4.53 28.97 3.85
N GLY A 159 -4.15 30.06 3.18
CA GLY A 159 -4.80 30.49 1.93
C GLY A 159 -6.32 30.66 2.10
N ASP A 160 -7.08 29.97 1.25
CA ASP A 160 -8.55 29.98 1.27
C ASP A 160 -9.16 28.90 2.20
N VAL A 161 -8.34 28.05 2.83
CA VAL A 161 -8.78 27.13 3.90
C VAL A 161 -9.07 27.94 5.15
N LEU A 162 -10.33 27.95 5.59
CA LEU A 162 -10.81 28.71 6.75
C LEU A 162 -10.69 27.90 8.06
N THR A 163 -11.03 26.62 8.00
CA THR A 163 -10.97 25.69 9.13
C THR A 163 -10.60 24.31 8.62
N THR A 164 -9.88 23.54 9.43
CA THR A 164 -9.62 22.13 9.15
C THR A 164 -9.60 21.33 10.45
N THR A 165 -10.18 20.14 10.42
CA THR A 165 -10.01 19.09 11.43
C THR A 165 -9.06 18.01 10.96
N CYS A 166 -8.56 18.11 9.71
CA CYS A 166 -7.61 17.15 9.17
C CYS A 166 -6.28 17.27 9.93
N ALA A 167 -5.88 16.19 10.59
CA ALA A 167 -4.67 16.14 11.37
C ALA A 167 -4.08 14.73 11.29
N LEU A 168 -2.82 14.64 10.85
CA LEU A 168 -2.07 13.39 10.73
C LEU A 168 -1.21 13.12 11.98
N THR A 169 -1.55 13.71 13.13
CA THR A 169 -0.60 13.81 14.25
C THR A 169 -0.21 12.44 14.84
N THR A 170 1.09 12.16 14.73
CA THR A 170 1.96 11.11 15.34
C THR A 170 2.04 9.70 14.74
N PRO A 171 2.56 9.57 13.50
CA PRO A 171 1.83 9.77 12.24
C PRO A 171 0.44 9.09 12.23
N LEU A 172 -0.40 9.36 11.22
CA LEU A 172 -1.68 8.65 11.09
C LEU A 172 -1.41 7.23 10.62
N VAL A 173 -1.58 6.26 11.51
CA VAL A 173 -1.45 4.83 11.20
C VAL A 173 -2.83 4.21 11.11
N LEU A 174 -3.07 3.44 10.05
CA LEU A 174 -4.32 2.72 9.78
C LEU A 174 -3.99 1.23 9.60
N ASP A 175 -4.46 0.39 10.51
CA ASP A 175 -4.33 -1.06 10.40
C ASP A 175 -5.44 -1.63 9.48
N VAL A 176 -5.27 -2.87 9.03
CA VAL A 176 -6.29 -3.55 8.23
C VAL A 176 -7.57 -3.73 9.03
N GLY A 177 -8.68 -3.23 8.49
CA GLY A 177 -10.00 -3.30 9.13
C GLY A 177 -10.29 -2.21 10.17
N ASP A 178 -9.37 -1.26 10.37
CA ASP A 178 -9.69 -0.03 11.11
C ASP A 178 -10.82 0.76 10.42
N PRO A 179 -11.64 1.53 11.17
CA PRO A 179 -12.58 2.44 10.55
C PRO A 179 -11.82 3.49 9.73
N ALA A 180 -12.39 3.89 8.58
CA ALA A 180 -11.82 4.95 7.76
C ALA A 180 -11.56 6.22 8.61
N TYR A 181 -10.37 6.79 8.46
CA TYR A 181 -10.06 8.10 9.01
C TYR A 181 -10.96 9.14 8.33
N GLU A 182 -11.63 9.98 9.12
CA GLU A 182 -12.51 11.02 8.60
C GLU A 182 -12.07 12.39 9.12
N CYS A 183 -11.98 13.36 8.20
CA CYS A 183 -11.78 14.76 8.55
C CYS A 183 -12.55 15.70 7.64
N THR A 184 -12.63 16.95 8.05
CA THR A 184 -13.28 18.01 7.27
C THR A 184 -12.37 19.22 7.16
N PHE A 185 -12.44 19.91 6.04
CA PHE A 185 -11.92 21.27 5.93
C PHE A 185 -12.95 22.14 5.20
N SER A 186 -12.99 23.42 5.55
CA SER A 186 -13.90 24.39 4.93
C SER A 186 -13.08 25.45 4.21
N ALA A 187 -13.46 25.76 2.98
CA ALA A 187 -12.80 26.76 2.15
C ALA A 187 -13.83 27.60 1.37
N ILE A 188 -13.43 28.78 0.91
CA ILE A 188 -14.28 29.61 0.05
C ILE A 188 -14.17 29.10 -1.40
N VAL A 189 -15.30 28.71 -1.97
CA VAL A 189 -15.39 28.39 -3.41
C VAL A 189 -16.01 29.57 -4.13
N SER A 190 -15.37 30.06 -5.20
CA SER A 190 -15.88 31.13 -6.05
C SER A 190 -15.47 30.93 -7.50
N GLY A 191 -16.17 31.59 -8.43
CA GLY A 191 -15.92 31.46 -9.85
C GLY A 191 -16.90 32.29 -10.69
N LYS A 192 -16.90 32.08 -11.99
CA LYS A 192 -17.87 32.66 -12.92
C LYS A 192 -19.14 31.81 -12.95
N PRO A 193 -20.31 32.39 -13.31
CA PRO A 193 -21.52 31.59 -13.49
C PRO A 193 -21.30 30.51 -14.56
N GLY A 194 -21.62 29.27 -14.22
CA GLY A 194 -21.43 28.08 -15.05
C GLY A 194 -20.08 27.38 -14.87
N ASP A 195 -19.17 27.89 -14.04
CA ASP A 195 -17.94 27.18 -13.71
C ASP A 195 -18.27 25.92 -12.88
N ILE A 196 -17.54 24.83 -13.15
CA ILE A 196 -17.51 23.63 -12.32
C ILE A 196 -16.12 23.58 -11.70
N ILE A 197 -16.04 23.78 -10.40
CA ILE A 197 -14.79 23.73 -9.65
C ILE A 197 -14.54 22.28 -9.25
N THR A 198 -13.56 21.64 -9.90
CA THR A 198 -13.09 20.29 -9.53
C THR A 198 -11.96 20.40 -8.53
N ASN A 199 -12.12 19.74 -7.39
CA ASN A 199 -11.21 19.80 -6.26
C ASN A 199 -10.79 18.38 -5.86
N THR A 200 -9.50 18.07 -5.98
CA THR A 200 -8.98 16.70 -5.78
C THR A 200 -8.13 16.68 -4.52
N VAL A 201 -8.41 15.73 -3.62
CA VAL A 201 -7.54 15.41 -2.48
C VAL A 201 -6.77 14.15 -2.81
N ARG A 202 -5.48 14.19 -2.49
CA ARG A 202 -4.57 13.05 -2.54
C ARG A 202 -4.10 12.74 -1.13
N ALA A 203 -4.30 11.51 -0.70
CA ALA A 203 -3.60 10.94 0.45
C ALA A 203 -2.36 10.20 -0.04
N SER A 204 -1.26 10.33 0.68
CA SER A 204 -0.05 9.54 0.41
C SER A 204 0.63 9.11 1.70
N GLY A 205 1.34 7.99 1.63
CA GLY A 205 1.98 7.37 2.76
C GLY A 205 2.87 6.21 2.35
N TYR A 206 3.17 5.37 3.32
CA TYR A 206 3.92 4.13 3.13
C TYR A 206 3.25 3.00 3.90
N ASP A 207 3.41 1.76 3.45
CA ASP A 207 3.19 0.59 4.31
C ASP A 207 4.38 0.37 5.27
N ASP A 208 4.30 -0.69 6.08
CA ASP A 208 5.33 -1.11 7.03
C ASP A 208 6.58 -1.72 6.37
N ASP A 209 6.48 -2.05 5.08
CA ASP A 209 7.59 -2.43 4.19
C ASP A 209 8.28 -1.23 3.50
N TRP A 210 7.84 -0.01 3.81
CA TRP A 210 8.32 1.25 3.21
C TRP A 210 8.02 1.39 1.71
N GLN A 211 7.04 0.67 1.19
CA GLN A 211 6.51 0.86 -0.16
C GLN A 211 5.47 1.99 -0.14
N GLU A 212 5.49 2.82 -1.19
CA GLU A 212 4.59 3.98 -1.27
C GLU A 212 3.15 3.58 -1.54
N VAL A 213 2.22 4.14 -0.76
CA VAL A 213 0.79 4.10 -1.02
C VAL A 213 0.26 5.49 -1.36
N LEU A 214 -0.69 5.55 -2.29
CA LEU A 214 -1.39 6.78 -2.65
C LEU A 214 -2.77 6.46 -3.20
N ASP A 215 -3.72 7.34 -2.95
CA ASP A 215 -4.99 7.39 -3.66
C ASP A 215 -5.51 8.83 -3.69
N GLU A 216 -6.41 9.12 -4.63
CA GLU A 216 -7.00 10.44 -4.82
C GLU A 216 -8.49 10.36 -5.13
N ASP A 217 -9.25 11.37 -4.67
CA ASP A 217 -10.65 11.52 -5.06
C ASP A 217 -11.01 12.99 -5.28
N GLU A 218 -11.96 13.22 -6.18
CA GLU A 218 -12.41 14.55 -6.58
C GLU A 218 -13.84 14.85 -6.13
N ALA A 219 -14.05 16.09 -5.68
CA ALA A 219 -15.36 16.67 -5.46
C ALA A 219 -15.56 17.86 -6.40
N THR A 220 -16.79 18.03 -6.89
CA THR A 220 -17.15 19.15 -7.77
C THR A 220 -18.16 20.09 -7.11
N VAL A 221 -17.99 21.39 -7.38
CA VAL A 221 -18.92 22.44 -6.93
C VAL A 221 -19.27 23.34 -8.11
N GLU A 222 -20.56 23.48 -8.42
CA GLU A 222 -21.06 24.36 -9.48
C GLU A 222 -21.21 25.80 -8.99
N VAL A 223 -20.75 26.78 -9.79
CA VAL A 223 -20.96 28.20 -9.50
C VAL A 223 -22.14 28.74 -10.28
N TYR A 224 -23.19 29.19 -9.59
CA TYR A 224 -24.38 29.76 -10.22
C TYR A 224 -24.46 31.28 -10.07
N GLY A 225 -25.04 31.93 -11.09
CA GLY A 225 -25.27 33.38 -11.07
C GLY A 225 -26.21 33.80 -9.95
N ALA A 226 -25.94 34.94 -9.31
CA ALA A 226 -26.82 35.45 -8.26
C ALA A 226 -28.24 35.70 -8.83
N LEU A 227 -29.26 35.13 -8.19
CA LEU A 227 -30.65 35.54 -8.43
C LEU A 227 -30.79 36.98 -7.93
N ILE A 228 -30.76 37.95 -8.85
CA ILE A 228 -31.09 39.32 -8.51
C ILE A 228 -32.60 39.37 -8.27
N TYR A 229 -33.02 39.32 -7.01
CA TYR A 229 -34.37 39.74 -6.64
C TYR A 229 -34.46 41.26 -6.83
N LEU A 230 -34.77 41.69 -8.05
CA LEU A 230 -35.27 43.05 -8.26
C LEU A 230 -36.63 43.10 -7.54
N PRO A 231 -36.83 43.95 -6.52
CA PRO A 231 -38.18 44.16 -6.03
C PRO A 231 -39.01 44.61 -7.24
N LEU A 232 -40.11 43.92 -7.54
CA LEU A 232 -41.13 44.46 -8.43
C LEU A 232 -41.53 45.80 -7.82
N VAL A 233 -41.04 46.91 -8.40
CA VAL A 233 -41.65 48.20 -8.18
C VAL A 233 -43.03 48.07 -8.82
N ALA A 234 -44.04 47.81 -8.00
CA ALA A 234 -45.42 48.01 -8.40
C ALA A 234 -45.51 49.49 -8.83
N LYS A 235 -45.62 49.72 -10.13
CA LYS A 235 -46.06 50.99 -10.65
C LYS A 235 -47.55 51.08 -10.33
N ASP A 236 -47.84 51.59 -9.14
CA ASP A 236 -49.14 52.19 -8.88
C ASP A 236 -49.13 53.57 -9.57
N TRP A 237 -50.17 53.77 -10.40
CA TRP A 237 -50.62 54.97 -11.12
C TRP A 237 -49.91 55.32 -12.45
#